data_AF-A0A0Q0VJV3-F1
#
_entry.id   AF-A0A0Q0VJV3-F1
#
_cell.length_a   1.000
_cell.length_b   1.000
_cell.length_c   1.000
_cell.angle_alpha   90.00
_cell.angle_beta   90.00
_cell.angle_gamma   90.00
#
_symmetry.space_group_name_H-M   'P 1'
#
loop_
_entity.id
_entity.type
_entity.pdbx_description
1 polymer ?
#
loop_
_entity_poly.entity_id
_entity_poly.type
_entity_poly.pdbx_seq_one_letter_code
_entity_poly.pdbx_strand_id
1 'polypeptide(L)'
;MTEGARRNLNVSDGTVQCTENKRETVEHCRFCVHSTAFYIGTARIDSPARAYCTRDRTTTDVDLKRVTGVECDDQRSEGYRSIMNIIS
;
A
#
# COMPACT_ATOMS: atom_id res chain seq x y z
N MET A 1 0.27 17.76 12.89
CA MET A 1 0.61 16.66 11.98
C MET A 1 0.10 15.40 12.64
N THR A 2 -1.08 14.94 12.25
CA THR A 2 -1.70 13.79 12.93
C THR A 2 -1.01 12.54 12.39
N GLU A 3 -0.10 11.98 13.17
CA GLU A 3 0.48 10.66 12.91
C GLU A 3 -0.64 9.63 13.06
N GLY A 4 -1.43 9.46 11.99
CA GLY A 4 -2.41 8.38 11.88
C GLY A 4 -1.67 7.05 12.00
N ALA A 5 -2.23 6.13 12.78
CA ALA A 5 -1.65 4.82 13.00
C ALA A 5 -1.38 4.12 11.66
N ARG A 6 -0.10 3.88 11.34
CA ARG A 6 0.32 3.14 10.15
C ARG A 6 0.42 1.66 10.47
N ARG A 7 -0.06 0.81 9.56
CA ARG A 7 0.02 -0.64 9.65
C ARG A 7 1.05 -1.16 8.65
N ASN A 8 1.93 -2.02 9.10
CA ASN A 8 2.88 -2.72 8.24
C ASN A 8 2.39 -4.17 8.06
N LEU A 9 2.11 -4.53 6.82
CA LEU A 9 1.69 -5.87 6.43
C LEU A 9 2.89 -6.60 5.83
N ASN A 10 3.17 -7.80 6.34
CA ASN A 10 4.19 -8.66 5.76
C ASN A 10 3.67 -9.28 4.46
N VAL A 11 4.52 -9.31 3.44
CA VAL A 11 4.23 -10.02 2.19
C VAL A 11 4.65 -11.47 2.35
N SER A 12 3.76 -12.38 1.96
CA SER A 12 4.04 -13.80 1.84
C SER A 12 3.48 -14.28 0.51
N ASP A 13 4.36 -14.83 -0.33
CA ASP A 13 4.01 -15.35 -1.66
C ASP A 13 3.27 -14.32 -2.54
N GLY A 14 3.76 -13.06 -2.55
CA GLY A 14 3.14 -11.97 -3.33
C GLY A 14 1.79 -11.49 -2.79
N THR A 15 1.38 -11.93 -1.60
CA THR A 15 0.11 -11.51 -0.97
C THR A 15 0.32 -10.94 0.42
N VAL A 16 -0.62 -10.11 0.86
CA VAL A 16 -0.69 -9.58 2.23
C VAL A 16 -1.99 -9.99 2.88
N GLN A 17 -1.98 -10.19 4.20
CA GLN A 17 -3.21 -10.29 4.99
C GLN A 17 -3.76 -8.88 5.20
N CYS A 18 -4.62 -8.42 4.27
CA CYS A 18 -5.14 -7.05 4.26
C CYS A 18 -6.15 -6.80 5.39
N THR A 19 -7.04 -7.77 5.64
CA THR A 19 -7.96 -7.80 6.78
C THR A 19 -7.93 -9.18 7.41
N GLU A 20 -8.57 -9.38 8.57
CA GLU A 20 -8.64 -10.71 9.21
C GLU A 20 -9.17 -11.81 8.27
N ASN A 21 -10.12 -11.47 7.42
CA ASN A 21 -10.82 -12.43 6.56
C ASN A 21 -10.37 -12.39 5.09
N LYS A 22 -9.47 -11.46 4.70
CA LYS A 22 -9.13 -11.25 3.30
C LYS A 22 -7.65 -11.04 3.05
N ARG A 23 -7.12 -11.79 2.09
CA ARG A 23 -5.81 -11.57 1.49
C ARG A 23 -5.94 -10.77 0.20
N GLU A 24 -4.96 -9.92 -0.05
CA GLU A 24 -4.86 -9.12 -1.27
C GLU A 24 -3.47 -9.31 -1.89
N THR A 25 -3.38 -9.18 -3.20
CA THR A 25 -2.10 -9.23 -3.90
C THR A 25 -1.35 -7.92 -3.72
N VAL A 26 -0.01 -7.98 -3.74
CA VAL A 26 0.81 -6.75 -3.77
C VAL A 26 0.51 -5.88 -4.99
N GLU A 27 0.04 -6.49 -6.08
CA GLU A 27 -0.47 -5.79 -7.26
C GLU A 27 -1.72 -4.98 -6.96
N HIS A 28 -2.64 -5.45 -6.12
CA HIS A 28 -3.77 -4.62 -5.69
C HIS A 28 -3.29 -3.47 -4.80
N CYS A 29 -2.36 -3.72 -3.89
CA CYS A 29 -1.83 -2.71 -2.98
C CYS A 29 -1.27 -1.48 -3.70
N ARG A 30 -0.71 -1.61 -4.92
CA ARG A 30 -0.16 -0.46 -5.68
C ARG A 30 -1.22 0.55 -6.10
N PHE A 31 -2.48 0.13 -6.10
CA PHE A 31 -3.63 0.96 -6.47
C PHE A 31 -4.52 1.24 -5.27
N CYS A 32 -4.14 0.79 -4.07
CA CYS A 32 -4.94 1.00 -2.87
C CYS A 32 -4.73 2.43 -2.36
N VAL A 33 -5.81 3.16 -2.07
CA VAL A 33 -5.73 4.51 -1.46
C VAL A 33 -5.01 4.50 -0.12
N HIS A 34 -5.11 3.39 0.63
CA HIS A 34 -4.47 3.26 1.94
C HIS A 34 -2.99 2.92 1.86
N SER A 35 -2.49 2.44 0.72
CA SER A 35 -1.10 2.03 0.58
C SER A 35 -0.21 3.26 0.46
N THR A 36 0.61 3.50 1.48
CA THR A 36 1.51 4.66 1.54
C THR A 36 2.92 4.33 1.06
N ALA A 37 3.40 3.12 1.32
CA ALA A 37 4.74 2.67 0.92
C ALA A 37 4.85 1.15 0.80
N PHE A 38 5.88 0.71 0.09
CA PHE A 38 6.32 -0.66 -0.04
C PHE A 38 7.71 -0.83 0.57
N TYR A 39 7.96 -1.98 1.15
CA TYR A 39 9.27 -2.35 1.68
C TYR A 39 9.92 -3.38 0.76
N ILE A 40 11.16 -3.12 0.35
CA ILE A 40 12.04 -4.07 -0.36
C ILE A 40 13.28 -4.28 0.51
N GLY A 41 13.26 -5.32 1.33
CA GLY A 41 14.28 -5.51 2.37
C GLY A 41 14.23 -4.38 3.39
N THR A 42 15.31 -3.61 3.52
CA THR A 42 15.37 -2.43 4.42
C THR A 42 14.94 -1.12 3.76
N ALA A 43 14.70 -1.13 2.44
CA ALA A 43 14.33 0.07 1.70
C ALA A 43 12.81 0.32 1.79
N ARG A 44 12.42 1.54 2.17
CA ARG A 44 11.05 2.04 2.10
C ARG A 44 10.88 2.84 0.80
N ILE A 45 9.96 2.41 -0.05
CA ILE A 45 9.68 3.02 -1.35
C ILE A 45 8.25 3.52 -1.33
N ASP A 46 8.01 4.80 -1.65
CA ASP A 46 6.65 5.33 -1.62
C ASP A 46 5.74 4.63 -2.63
N SER A 47 4.46 4.48 -2.26
CA SER A 47 3.49 3.72 -3.04
C SER A 47 3.18 4.38 -4.38
N PRO A 48 3.11 3.62 -5.49
CA PRO A 48 2.63 4.13 -6.78
C PRO A 48 1.21 4.67 -6.73
N ALA A 49 0.38 4.27 -5.74
CA ALA A 49 -0.95 4.84 -5.54
C ALA A 49 -0.88 6.36 -5.29
N ARG A 50 0.22 6.85 -4.73
CA ARG A 50 0.46 8.28 -4.52
C ARG A 50 0.73 9.05 -5.81
N ALA A 51 0.92 8.39 -6.96
CA ALA A 51 1.02 9.08 -8.26
C ALA A 51 -0.21 9.95 -8.58
N TYR A 52 -1.36 9.62 -7.98
CA TYR A 52 -2.62 10.35 -8.10
C TYR A 52 -2.92 11.26 -6.90
N CYS A 53 -2.04 11.29 -5.89
CA CYS A 53 -2.16 12.20 -4.75
C CYS A 53 -1.70 13.60 -5.18
N THR A 54 -2.54 14.61 -4.97
CA THR A 54 -2.18 16.02 -5.23
C THR A 54 -1.16 16.59 -4.25
N ARG A 55 -0.96 15.93 -3.11
CA ARG A 55 -0.08 16.38 -2.02
C ARG A 55 1.31 15.74 -2.06
N ASP A 56 1.39 14.44 -2.32
CA ASP A 56 2.62 13.65 -2.20
C ASP A 56 2.91 12.84 -3.48
N ARG A 57 2.79 13.48 -4.64
CA ARG A 57 2.89 12.83 -5.94
C ARG A 57 4.23 12.11 -6.13
N THR A 58 4.20 10.79 -6.35
CA THR A 58 5.39 10.00 -6.65
C THR A 58 5.18 9.14 -7.90
N THR A 59 6.21 9.03 -8.74
CA THR A 59 6.22 8.17 -9.94
C THR A 59 7.20 7.01 -9.80
N THR A 60 7.62 6.71 -8.56
CA THR A 60 8.57 5.65 -8.28
C THR A 60 7.95 4.30 -8.61
N ASP A 61 8.62 3.54 -9.48
CA ASP A 61 8.22 2.18 -9.79
C ASP A 61 8.70 1.23 -8.67
N VAL A 62 7.89 0.23 -8.36
CA VAL A 62 8.16 -0.73 -7.29
C VAL A 62 8.30 -2.11 -7.92
N ASP A 63 9.45 -2.75 -7.71
CA ASP A 63 9.64 -4.16 -8.09
C ASP A 63 8.84 -5.06 -7.14
N LEU A 64 7.59 -5.33 -7.53
CA LEU A 64 6.63 -6.11 -6.75
C LEU A 64 7.11 -7.51 -6.40
N LYS A 65 8.03 -8.09 -7.18
CA LYS A 65 8.58 -9.44 -6.92
C LYS A 65 9.53 -9.46 -5.73
N ARG A 66 10.08 -8.32 -5.35
CA ARG A 66 11.04 -8.17 -4.26
C ARG A 66 10.43 -7.54 -3.02
N VAL A 67 9.14 -7.21 -3.06
CA VAL A 67 8.44 -6.60 -1.94
C VAL A 67 8.34 -7.60 -0.80
N THR A 68 8.77 -7.15 0.38
CA THR A 68 8.70 -7.90 1.64
C THR A 68 7.63 -7.37 2.58
N GLY A 69 7.15 -6.14 2.36
CA GLY A 69 6.08 -5.55 3.17
C GLY A 69 5.36 -4.39 2.50
N VAL A 70 4.19 -4.05 3.02
CA VAL A 70 3.36 -2.92 2.58
C VAL A 70 2.98 -2.09 3.80
N GLU A 71 3.17 -0.77 3.71
CA GLU A 71 2.72 0.22 4.69
C GLU A 71 1.36 0.76 4.28
N CYS A 72 0.40 0.73 5.21
CA CYS A 72 -0.94 1.27 5.03
C CYS A 72 -1.27 2.31 6.10
N ASP A 73 -2.08 3.31 5.75
CA ASP A 73 -2.62 4.32 6.69
C ASP A 73 -4.05 4.02 7.17
N ASP A 74 -4.55 2.81 6.89
CA ASP A 74 -5.88 2.36 7.32
C ASP A 74 -5.87 1.94 8.79
N GLN A 75 -6.35 2.84 9.64
CA GLN A 75 -6.35 2.69 11.10
C GLN A 75 -7.10 1.44 11.60
N ARG A 76 -8.00 0.85 10.80
CA ARG A 76 -8.91 -0.23 11.21
C ARG A 76 -9.00 -1.43 10.28
N SER A 77 -8.01 -1.67 9.42
CA SER A 77 -8.13 -2.75 8.41
C SER A 77 -9.37 -2.54 7.53
N GLU A 78 -9.51 -1.34 6.96
CA GLU A 78 -10.67 -0.97 6.14
C GLU A 78 -10.76 -1.82 4.86
N GLY A 79 -9.67 -2.48 4.50
CA GLY A 79 -9.56 -3.36 3.34
C GLY A 79 -9.13 -2.61 2.09
N TYR A 80 -9.04 -3.34 0.99
CA TYR A 80 -8.64 -2.78 -0.29
C TYR A 80 -9.67 -1.79 -0.83
N ARG A 81 -9.20 -0.59 -1.19
CA ARG A 81 -9.97 0.43 -1.91
C ARG A 81 -9.16 0.96 -3.08
N SER A 82 -9.62 0.70 -4.30
CA SER A 82 -8.94 1.19 -5.51
C SER A 82 -9.04 2.71 -5.63
N ILE A 83 -7.92 3.37 -5.85
CA ILE A 83 -7.88 4.82 -6.13
C ILE A 83 -8.65 5.19 -7.40
N MET A 84 -8.75 4.25 -8.35
CA MET A 84 -9.52 4.44 -9.59
C MET A 84 -11.01 4.65 -9.31
N ASN A 85 -11.54 4.07 -8.23
CA ASN A 85 -12.95 4.26 -7.82
C ASN A 85 -13.19 5.61 -7.12
N ILE A 86 -12.13 6.33 -6.75
CA ILE A 86 -12.21 7.60 -5.99
C ILE A 86 -12.08 8.81 -6.93
N ILE A 87 -11.31 8.67 -8.02
CA ILE A 87 -11.08 9.73 -9.01
C ILE A 87 -12.12 9.75 -10.15
N SER A 88 -13.13 8.87 -10.09
CA SER A 88 -14.22 8.79 -11.09
C SER A 88 -15.35 9.79 -10.84
#